data_AF-A0A5N7MV39-F1
#
_entry.id   AF-A0A5N7MV39-F1
#
_cell.length_a   1.000
_cell.length_b   1.000
_cell.length_c   1.000
_cell.angle_alpha   90.00
_cell.angle_beta   90.00
_cell.angle_gamma   90.00
#
_symmetry.space_group_name_H-M   'P 1'
#
loop_
_entity.id
_entity.type
_entity.pdbx_description
1 polymer ?
#
loop_
_entity_poly.entity_id
_entity_poly.type
_entity_poly.pdbx_seq_one_letter_code
_entity_poly.pdbx_strand_id
1 'polypeptide(L)'
;MDTFDHILNWKLKRGSHVFPGKDGGTCINEAAIVAAGFPYQPVRAVETMPDCFSRPICRLAMLLNDEASDEERELLLPFVTRLACADTAKVEWEREVYIAQHLRYRMSFQDRLEVLEGALAIGRQADLLMTEEVRSRLDAVQQSAKAPTSVADHLKFSKIKEWLAPAL
;
A
#
# COMPACT_ATOMS: atom_id res chain seq x y z
N MET A 1 -3.67 -20.61 -7.54
CA MET A 1 -3.66 -19.19 -7.08
C MET A 1 -2.23 -18.96 -6.63
N ASP A 2 -1.26 -18.86 -7.54
CA ASP A 2 0.16 -19.08 -7.21
C ASP A 2 1.12 -18.14 -7.96
N THR A 3 0.67 -16.96 -8.38
CA THR A 3 1.51 -16.04 -9.17
C THR A 3 1.95 -14.80 -8.39
N PHE A 4 1.41 -14.57 -7.19
CA PHE A 4 1.72 -13.41 -6.36
C PHE A 4 2.62 -13.70 -5.18
N ASP A 5 2.90 -14.97 -4.89
CA ASP A 5 3.84 -15.34 -3.83
C ASP A 5 5.20 -14.70 -4.08
N HIS A 6 5.64 -14.39 -5.30
CA HIS A 6 7.03 -13.94 -5.51
C HIS A 6 7.27 -12.43 -5.44
N ILE A 7 6.28 -11.60 -5.05
CA ILE A 7 6.55 -10.23 -4.55
C ILE A 7 7.20 -10.29 -3.14
N LEU A 8 7.46 -11.50 -2.62
CA LEU A 8 7.88 -11.91 -1.27
C LEU A 8 9.04 -11.19 -0.55
N ASN A 9 9.68 -10.17 -1.11
CA ASN A 9 10.63 -9.33 -0.35
C ASN A 9 10.22 -7.86 -0.26
N TRP A 10 9.16 -7.44 -0.95
CA TRP A 10 8.65 -6.08 -0.86
C TRP A 10 7.57 -6.00 0.23
N LYS A 11 7.90 -5.37 1.36
CA LYS A 11 6.96 -5.19 2.47
C LYS A 11 6.16 -3.91 2.27
N LEU A 12 4.85 -3.94 2.50
CA LEU A 12 4.07 -2.71 2.54
C LEU A 12 4.22 -2.04 3.91
N LYS A 13 4.32 -0.71 3.91
CA LYS A 13 4.46 0.11 5.12
C LYS A 13 3.43 1.24 5.14
N ARG A 14 3.14 1.73 6.33
CA ARG A 14 2.26 2.88 6.55
C ARG A 14 2.88 4.17 6.02
N GLY A 15 2.10 4.96 5.29
CA GLY A 15 2.37 6.37 4.97
C GLY A 15 3.56 6.68 4.03
N SER A 16 3.67 7.98 3.70
CA SER A 16 4.79 8.60 2.96
C SER A 16 5.99 8.75 3.88
N HIS A 17 6.96 7.87 3.72
CA HIS A 17 8.32 8.04 4.23
C HIS A 17 9.30 8.08 3.06
N VAL A 18 10.43 8.77 3.23
CA VAL A 18 11.53 8.79 2.25
C VAL A 18 11.87 7.34 1.88
N PHE A 19 11.94 7.04 0.59
CA PHE A 19 12.21 5.72 -0.01
C PHE A 19 13.31 4.92 0.71
N PRO A 20 13.18 3.57 0.81
CA PRO A 20 13.61 2.82 1.96
C PRO A 20 15.07 2.44 1.82
N GLY A 21 15.73 2.32 2.96
CA GLY A 21 16.91 1.49 3.02
C GLY A 21 16.62 0.02 2.70
N LYS A 22 17.64 -0.81 2.87
CA LYS A 22 17.68 -2.23 2.46
C LYS A 22 16.49 -3.09 2.91
N ASP A 23 15.83 -2.70 4.02
CA ASP A 23 14.70 -3.43 4.61
C ASP A 23 13.34 -3.14 3.96
N GLY A 24 13.33 -2.42 2.82
CA GLY A 24 12.28 -2.48 1.80
C GLY A 24 10.88 -2.24 2.32
N GLY A 25 10.41 -0.99 2.30
CA GLY A 25 9.06 -0.68 2.73
C GLY A 25 8.51 0.59 2.09
N THR A 26 7.40 0.49 1.37
CA THR A 26 6.67 1.64 0.81
C THR A 26 5.18 1.53 1.05
N CYS A 27 4.43 2.61 0.88
CA CYS A 27 2.98 2.48 0.80
C CYS A 27 2.57 1.75 -0.49
N ILE A 28 1.33 1.25 -0.55
CA ILE A 28 0.79 0.58 -1.73
C ILE A 28 0.86 1.44 -3.00
N ASN A 29 0.55 2.73 -2.90
CA ASN A 29 0.54 3.64 -4.06
C ASN A 29 1.93 3.86 -4.64
N GLU A 30 2.94 3.95 -3.77
CA GLU A 30 4.35 4.04 -4.14
C GLU A 30 4.84 2.76 -4.83
N ALA A 31 4.46 1.59 -4.29
CA ALA A 31 4.74 0.31 -4.92
C ALA A 31 4.09 0.23 -6.30
N ALA A 32 2.85 0.72 -6.44
CA ALA A 32 2.11 0.70 -7.69
C ALA A 32 2.73 1.60 -8.77
N ILE A 33 3.29 2.76 -8.38
CA ILE A 33 4.06 3.64 -9.28
C ILE A 33 5.25 2.89 -9.87
N VAL A 34 6.05 2.24 -9.02
CA VAL A 34 7.21 1.47 -9.47
C VAL A 34 6.79 0.26 -10.31
N ALA A 35 5.75 -0.46 -9.88
CA ALA A 35 5.21 -1.60 -10.61
C ALA A 35 4.77 -1.20 -12.02
N ALA A 36 4.12 -0.04 -12.18
CA ALA A 36 3.70 0.50 -13.47
C ALA A 36 4.86 1.04 -14.33
N GLY A 37 6.11 1.05 -13.81
CA GLY A 37 7.32 1.42 -14.56
C GLY A 37 7.69 2.89 -14.43
N PHE A 38 7.08 3.63 -13.52
CA PHE A 38 7.48 5.00 -13.22
C PHE A 38 8.64 5.02 -12.20
N PRO A 39 9.46 6.08 -12.20
CA PRO A 39 10.42 6.29 -11.12
C PRO A 39 9.69 6.36 -9.77
N TYR A 40 10.32 5.81 -8.73
CA TYR A 40 9.79 5.98 -7.38
C TYR A 40 9.61 7.47 -7.06
N GLN A 41 8.47 7.80 -6.45
CA GLN A 41 8.21 9.09 -5.82
C GLN A 41 7.40 8.88 -4.55
N PRO A 42 7.64 9.68 -3.49
CA PRO A 42 6.80 9.62 -2.29
C PRO A 42 5.39 10.14 -2.59
N VAL A 43 4.37 9.44 -2.11
CA VAL A 43 2.96 9.79 -2.36
C VAL A 43 2.32 10.33 -1.08
N ARG A 44 2.11 11.65 -1.02
CA ARG A 44 1.37 12.32 0.08
C ARG A 44 -0.08 12.61 -0.24
N ALA A 45 -0.39 12.70 -1.52
CA ALA A 45 -1.72 12.98 -2.05
C ALA A 45 -1.86 12.21 -3.36
N VAL A 46 -3.01 11.59 -3.60
CA VAL A 46 -3.21 10.77 -4.81
C VAL A 46 -3.20 11.61 -6.08
N GLU A 47 -3.43 12.91 -5.96
CA GLU A 47 -3.40 13.89 -7.03
C GLU A 47 -1.99 14.08 -7.62
N THR A 48 -0.92 13.67 -6.92
CA THR A 48 0.45 13.76 -7.44
C THR A 48 0.89 12.52 -8.23
N MET A 49 0.09 11.45 -8.23
CA MET A 49 0.44 10.22 -8.96
C MET A 49 0.24 10.43 -10.48
N PRO A 50 0.88 9.62 -11.34
CA PRO A 50 0.67 9.71 -12.80
C PRO A 50 -0.81 9.57 -13.22
N ASP A 51 -1.17 10.13 -14.37
CA ASP A 51 -2.58 10.21 -14.81
C ASP A 51 -3.22 8.85 -15.14
N CYS A 52 -2.42 7.80 -15.34
CA CYS A 52 -2.92 6.45 -15.54
C CYS A 52 -3.47 5.80 -14.24
N PHE A 53 -3.33 6.45 -13.08
CA PHE A 53 -3.81 5.94 -11.80
C PHE A 53 -5.18 6.50 -11.44
N SER A 54 -6.12 5.60 -11.12
CA SER A 54 -7.48 6.00 -10.71
C SER A 54 -7.42 6.66 -9.33
N ARG A 55 -7.83 7.94 -9.25
CA ARG A 55 -7.78 8.72 -8.00
C ARG A 55 -8.68 8.12 -6.90
N PRO A 56 -9.93 7.72 -7.18
CA PRO A 56 -10.81 7.08 -6.20
C PRO A 56 -10.22 5.78 -5.65
N ILE A 57 -9.69 4.93 -6.53
CA ILE A 57 -9.10 3.65 -6.17
C ILE A 57 -7.83 3.85 -5.33
N CYS A 58 -6.92 4.72 -5.78
CA CYS A 58 -5.68 5.00 -5.06
C CYS A 58 -5.94 5.66 -3.70
N ARG A 59 -7.03 6.43 -3.56
CA ARG A 59 -7.42 7.06 -2.30
C ARG A 59 -7.91 6.02 -1.29
N LEU A 60 -8.75 5.08 -1.74
CA LEU A 60 -9.18 3.96 -0.90
C LEU A 60 -8.00 3.06 -0.55
N ALA A 61 -7.16 2.69 -1.51
CA ALA A 61 -5.98 1.87 -1.27
C ALA A 61 -5.03 2.49 -0.23
N MET A 62 -4.79 3.82 -0.32
CA MET A 62 -3.98 4.56 0.66
C MET A 62 -4.61 4.53 2.06
N LEU A 63 -5.92 4.76 2.15
CA LEU A 63 -6.66 4.68 3.41
C LEU A 63 -6.52 3.29 4.06
N LEU A 64 -6.73 2.21 3.28
CA LEU A 64 -6.60 0.84 3.78
C LEU A 64 -5.17 0.53 4.23
N ASN A 65 -4.18 0.94 3.44
CA ASN A 65 -2.77 0.78 3.80
C ASN A 65 -2.42 1.46 5.14
N ASP A 66 -2.96 2.66 5.37
CA ASP A 66 -2.61 3.47 6.53
C ASP A 66 -3.34 3.07 7.81
N GLU A 67 -4.48 2.40 7.70
CA GLU A 67 -5.29 1.90 8.82
C GLU A 67 -5.04 0.42 9.14
N ALA A 68 -4.42 -0.35 8.24
CA ALA A 68 -4.12 -1.77 8.43
C ALA A 68 -3.12 -2.03 9.57
N SER A 69 -3.23 -3.20 10.22
CA SER A 69 -2.11 -3.79 10.95
C SER A 69 -0.95 -4.15 9.99
N ASP A 70 0.20 -4.53 10.53
CA ASP A 70 1.32 -4.98 9.69
C ASP A 70 0.99 -6.24 8.90
N GLU A 71 0.22 -7.16 9.48
CA GLU A 71 -0.23 -8.40 8.83
C GLU A 71 -1.31 -8.14 7.79
N GLU A 72 -2.29 -7.30 8.12
CA GLU A 72 -3.37 -6.92 7.21
C GLU A 72 -2.85 -6.18 5.98
N ARG A 73 -1.81 -5.36 6.15
CA ARG A 73 -1.27 -4.55 5.05
C ARG A 73 -0.72 -5.41 3.91
N GLU A 74 -0.15 -6.57 4.20
CA GLU A 74 0.36 -7.46 3.16
C GLU A 74 -0.74 -8.07 2.28
N LEU A 75 -1.99 -8.10 2.76
CA LEU A 75 -3.15 -8.49 1.94
C LEU A 75 -3.43 -7.49 0.80
N LEU A 76 -2.81 -6.31 0.81
CA LEU A 76 -2.90 -5.33 -0.26
C LEU A 76 -1.93 -5.59 -1.42
N LEU A 77 -0.94 -6.47 -1.26
CA LEU A 77 0.04 -6.77 -2.32
C LEU A 77 -0.57 -7.16 -3.68
N PRO A 78 -1.63 -7.98 -3.75
CA PRO A 78 -2.27 -8.33 -5.03
C PRO A 78 -2.86 -7.14 -5.79
N PHE A 79 -3.05 -5.99 -5.14
CA PHE A 79 -3.62 -4.79 -5.73
C PHE A 79 -2.58 -3.85 -6.34
N VAL A 80 -1.29 -4.03 -6.02
CA VAL A 80 -0.19 -3.15 -6.47
C VAL A 80 -0.17 -2.96 -7.99
N THR A 81 -0.38 -4.03 -8.75
CA THR A 81 -0.37 -3.99 -10.22
C THR A 81 -1.69 -3.50 -10.83
N ARG A 82 -2.71 -3.28 -10.00
CA ARG A 82 -4.08 -2.99 -10.45
C ARG A 82 -4.47 -1.52 -10.34
N LEU A 83 -3.68 -0.69 -9.65
CA LEU A 83 -4.03 0.72 -9.40
C LEU A 83 -3.88 1.63 -10.63
N ALA A 84 -3.10 1.22 -11.64
CA ALA A 84 -2.91 1.93 -12.91
C ALA A 84 -4.11 1.72 -13.87
N CYS A 85 -5.31 1.96 -13.37
CA CYS A 85 -6.59 1.64 -14.00
C CYS A 85 -7.47 2.88 -14.24
N ALA A 86 -6.90 4.09 -14.32
CA ALA A 86 -7.67 5.30 -14.63
C ALA A 86 -8.49 5.12 -15.91
N ASP A 87 -9.68 5.70 -15.90
CA ASP A 87 -10.67 5.65 -16.97
C ASP A 87 -11.28 7.05 -17.19
N THR A 88 -12.36 7.12 -17.96
CA THR A 88 -13.15 8.32 -18.19
C THR A 88 -13.69 8.91 -16.88
N ALA A 89 -13.90 10.23 -16.87
CA ALA A 89 -14.44 10.94 -15.70
C ALA A 89 -15.77 10.36 -15.19
N LYS A 90 -16.60 9.80 -16.09
CA LYS A 90 -17.85 9.13 -15.72
C LYS A 90 -17.59 7.87 -14.90
N VAL A 91 -16.67 7.01 -15.33
CA VAL A 91 -16.29 5.78 -14.62
C VAL A 91 -15.63 6.12 -13.28
N GLU A 92 -14.75 7.12 -13.23
CA GLU A 92 -14.13 7.56 -11.98
C GLU A 92 -15.18 8.07 -10.98
N TRP A 93 -16.20 8.80 -11.45
CA TRP A 93 -17.33 9.21 -10.62
C TRP A 93 -18.16 8.02 -10.12
N GLU A 94 -18.44 7.04 -10.98
CA GLU A 94 -19.14 5.80 -10.59
C GLU A 94 -18.38 5.03 -9.50
N ARG A 95 -17.05 4.96 -9.60
CA ARG A 95 -16.17 4.39 -8.55
C ARG A 95 -16.30 5.16 -7.23
N GLU A 96 -16.27 6.49 -7.25
CA GLU A 96 -16.45 7.31 -6.03
C GLU A 96 -17.81 7.06 -5.38
N VAL A 97 -18.88 7.05 -6.17
CA VAL A 97 -20.24 6.78 -5.68
C VAL A 97 -20.33 5.38 -5.08
N TYR A 98 -19.79 4.37 -5.77
CA TYR A 98 -19.75 3.00 -5.26
C TYR A 98 -19.03 2.93 -3.91
N ILE A 99 -17.82 3.49 -3.82
CA ILE A 99 -17.03 3.49 -2.57
C ILE A 99 -17.80 4.19 -1.45
N ALA A 100 -18.38 5.36 -1.69
CA ALA A 100 -19.15 6.10 -0.68
C ALA A 100 -20.40 5.32 -0.21
N GLN A 101 -21.03 4.56 -1.09
CA GLN A 101 -22.21 3.76 -0.77
C GLN A 101 -21.88 2.50 0.02
N HIS A 102 -20.69 1.90 -0.17
CA HIS A 102 -20.36 0.59 0.40
C HIS A 102 -19.38 0.67 1.56
N LEU A 103 -18.55 1.72 1.64
CA LEU A 103 -17.63 1.91 2.75
C LEU A 103 -18.37 2.42 3.99
N ARG A 104 -18.14 1.76 5.13
CA ARG A 104 -18.76 2.07 6.43
C ARG A 104 -17.69 2.03 7.52
N TYR A 105 -17.89 2.84 8.56
CA TYR A 105 -16.92 3.02 9.66
C TYR A 105 -16.62 1.75 10.47
N ARG A 106 -17.57 0.80 10.58
CA ARG A 106 -17.43 -0.42 11.41
C ARG A 106 -17.23 -1.71 10.61
N MET A 107 -16.56 -1.61 9.47
CA MET A 107 -16.25 -2.79 8.64
C MET A 107 -14.98 -3.49 9.10
N SER A 108 -14.92 -4.80 8.92
CA SER A 108 -13.64 -5.51 9.05
C SER A 108 -12.68 -5.08 7.94
N PHE A 109 -11.39 -5.35 8.11
CA PHE A 109 -10.43 -5.09 7.03
C PHE A 109 -10.78 -5.87 5.76
N GLN A 110 -11.20 -7.12 5.90
CA GLN A 110 -11.61 -7.97 4.78
C GLN A 110 -12.80 -7.39 4.01
N ASP A 111 -13.85 -6.94 4.68
CA ASP A 111 -15.00 -6.33 3.99
C ASP A 111 -14.59 -5.06 3.24
N ARG A 112 -13.60 -4.32 3.75
CA ARG A 112 -13.07 -3.13 3.07
C ARG A 112 -12.22 -3.48 1.85
N LEU A 113 -11.51 -4.61 1.86
CA LEU A 113 -10.87 -5.16 0.66
C LEU A 113 -11.91 -5.54 -0.39
N GLU A 114 -13.06 -6.10 0.00
CA GLU A 114 -14.15 -6.40 -0.93
C GLU A 114 -14.73 -5.13 -1.57
N VAL A 115 -14.79 -4.01 -0.83
CA VAL A 115 -15.14 -2.70 -1.42
C VAL A 115 -14.11 -2.25 -2.44
N LEU A 116 -12.80 -2.43 -2.15
CA LEU A 116 -11.74 -2.11 -3.11
C LEU A 116 -11.84 -2.97 -4.38
N GLU A 117 -12.09 -4.28 -4.23
CA GLU A 117 -12.34 -5.20 -5.34
C GLU A 117 -13.55 -4.79 -6.18
N GLY A 118 -14.67 -4.50 -5.54
CA GLY A 118 -15.89 -4.08 -6.22
C GLY A 118 -15.71 -2.76 -6.98
N ALA A 119 -14.97 -1.80 -6.42
CA ALA A 119 -14.66 -0.55 -7.10
C ALA A 119 -13.72 -0.78 -8.31
N LEU A 120 -12.73 -1.67 -8.17
CA LEU A 120 -11.84 -2.05 -9.27
C LEU A 120 -12.62 -2.72 -10.41
N ALA A 121 -13.66 -3.49 -10.13
CA ALA A 121 -14.49 -4.14 -11.15
C ALA A 121 -15.29 -3.17 -12.03
N ILE A 122 -15.39 -1.89 -11.66
CA ILE A 122 -16.08 -0.86 -12.45
C ILE A 122 -15.11 -0.30 -13.50
N GLY A 123 -15.41 -0.52 -14.78
CA GLY A 123 -14.67 0.06 -15.91
C GLY A 123 -13.36 -0.65 -16.26
N ARG A 124 -12.41 0.11 -16.82
CA ARG A 124 -11.11 -0.39 -17.28
C ARG A 124 -10.32 -1.03 -16.15
N GLN A 125 -9.72 -2.17 -16.46
CA GLN A 125 -8.72 -2.83 -15.61
C GLN A 125 -7.32 -2.38 -16.01
N ALA A 126 -6.37 -2.40 -15.07
CA ALA A 126 -4.97 -2.19 -15.40
C ALA A 126 -4.49 -3.27 -16.38
N ASP A 127 -3.53 -2.91 -17.23
CA ASP A 127 -2.96 -3.86 -18.19
C ASP A 127 -2.25 -4.99 -17.43
N LEU A 128 -2.30 -6.21 -17.99
CA LEU A 128 -1.61 -7.36 -17.41
C LEU A 128 -0.10 -7.16 -17.53
N LEU A 129 0.49 -6.59 -16.47
CA LEU A 129 1.93 -6.55 -16.32
C LEU A 129 2.43 -7.95 -15.98
N MET A 130 3.47 -8.41 -16.67
CA MET A 130 4.11 -9.67 -16.35
C MET A 130 4.71 -9.56 -14.94
N THR A 131 4.35 -10.49 -14.05
CA THR A 131 4.82 -10.52 -12.65
C THR A 131 6.34 -10.37 -12.55
N GLU A 132 7.07 -10.97 -13.48
CA GLU A 132 8.53 -10.92 -13.53
C GLU A 132 9.07 -9.51 -13.81
N GLU A 133 8.40 -8.74 -14.66
CA GLU A 133 8.79 -7.36 -14.97
C GLU A 133 8.53 -6.45 -13.77
N VAL A 134 7.39 -6.62 -13.10
CA VAL A 134 7.06 -5.90 -11.87
C VAL A 134 8.09 -6.19 -10.79
N ARG A 135 8.45 -7.46 -10.61
CA ARG A 135 9.47 -7.91 -9.65
C ARG A 135 10.81 -7.26 -9.96
N SER A 136 11.26 -7.30 -11.21
CA SER A 136 12.54 -6.71 -11.62
C SER A 136 12.58 -5.20 -11.36
N ARG A 137 11.47 -4.48 -11.59
CA ARG A 137 11.35 -3.05 -11.28
C ARG A 137 11.47 -2.80 -9.78
N LEU A 138 10.73 -3.52 -8.94
CA LEU A 138 10.78 -3.36 -7.49
C LEU A 138 12.18 -3.69 -6.93
N ASP A 139 12.77 -4.80 -7.38
CA ASP A 139 14.13 -5.23 -6.98
C ASP A 139 15.19 -4.19 -7.35
N ALA A 140 15.13 -3.64 -8.57
CA ALA A 140 16.08 -2.62 -9.02
C ALA A 140 16.03 -1.36 -8.14
N VAL A 141 14.81 -0.94 -7.77
CA VAL A 141 14.62 0.23 -6.93
C VAL A 141 15.12 -0.07 -5.50
N GLN A 142 14.87 -1.27 -4.95
CA GLN A 142 15.45 -1.71 -3.66
C GLN A 142 16.99 -1.73 -3.68
N GLN A 143 17.62 -2.24 -4.74
CA GLN A 143 19.08 -2.31 -4.86
C GLN A 143 19.74 -0.93 -4.98
N SER A 144 19.02 0.06 -5.51
CA SER A 144 19.51 1.43 -5.66
C SER A 144 19.55 2.24 -4.35
N ALA A 145 18.97 1.71 -3.27
CA ALA A 145 18.91 2.35 -1.96
C ALA A 145 20.29 2.44 -1.28
N LYS A 146 20.74 3.67 -0.98
CA LYS A 146 22.11 3.95 -0.55
C LYS A 146 22.40 3.76 0.96
N ALA A 147 21.41 3.48 1.82
CA ALA A 147 21.63 3.37 3.28
C ALA A 147 20.79 2.24 3.93
N PRO A 148 21.28 1.57 4.99
CA PRO A 148 20.43 0.76 5.86
C PRO A 148 19.50 1.66 6.69
N THR A 149 18.24 1.27 6.88
CA THR A 149 17.29 2.04 7.67
C THR A 149 17.52 1.75 9.15
N SER A 150 18.40 2.49 9.83
CA SER A 150 18.44 2.42 11.30
C SER A 150 17.22 3.17 11.86
N VAL A 151 16.12 2.46 12.07
CA VAL A 151 15.28 2.75 13.23
C VAL A 151 15.57 1.62 14.18
N ALA A 152 16.38 1.91 15.20
CA ALA A 152 16.48 1.02 16.34
C ALA A 152 15.04 0.81 16.83
N ASP A 153 14.58 -0.44 16.85
CA ASP A 153 13.47 -0.84 17.67
C ASP A 153 13.81 -0.40 19.09
N HIS A 154 13.30 0.75 19.51
CA HIS A 154 13.22 1.07 20.91
C HIS A 154 12.23 0.06 21.50
N LEU A 155 12.76 -1.11 21.85
CA LEU A 155 12.24 -2.02 22.85
C LEU A 155 11.94 -1.19 24.10
N LYS A 156 10.75 -0.59 24.15
CA LYS A 156 10.18 0.02 25.34
C LYS A 156 9.70 -1.08 26.28
N PHE A 157 10.61 -1.89 26.78
CA PHE A 157 10.36 -2.79 27.90
C PHE A 157 11.64 -2.97 28.71
N SER A 158 12.00 -1.95 29.48
CA SER A 158 12.64 -2.17 30.78
C SER A 158 12.50 -0.93 31.65
N LYS A 159 12.14 -1.17 32.92
CA LYS A 159 12.05 -0.23 34.05
C LYS A 159 10.71 0.49 34.27
N ILE A 160 9.63 -0.29 34.46
CA ILE A 160 8.60 0.08 35.43
C ILE A 160 8.29 -1.16 36.28
N LYS A 161 9.07 -1.35 37.35
CA LYS A 161 8.68 -2.05 38.59
C LYS A 161 9.82 -1.96 39.60
N GLU A 162 9.95 -0.79 40.22
CA GLU A 162 10.70 -0.68 41.48
C GLU A 162 10.05 0.31 42.47
N TRP A 163 8.76 0.64 42.29
CA TRP A 163 8.11 1.63 43.16
C TRP A 163 6.71 1.22 43.63
N LEU A 164 6.57 -0.02 44.11
CA LEU A 164 5.46 -0.44 44.95
C LEU A 164 5.94 -1.49 45.97
N ALA A 165 6.65 -1.03 47.00
CA ALA A 165 6.73 -1.73 48.29
C ALA A 165 6.23 -0.73 49.36
N PRO A 166 5.13 -1.01 50.07
CA PRO A 166 4.76 -0.24 51.25
C PRO A 166 5.71 -0.61 52.39
N ALA A 167 6.16 0.40 53.13
CA ALA A 167 6.79 0.20 54.42
C ALA A 167 5.76 -0.35 55.41
N LEU A 168 6.07 -1.51 56.01
CA LEU A 168 5.89 -1.85 57.43
C LEU A 168 6.49 -3.25 57.69
#